data_AF-A0A821UFF6-F1
#
_entry.id   AF-A0A821UFF6-F1
#
_cell.length_a   1.000
_cell.length_b   1.000
_cell.length_c   1.000
_cell.angle_alpha   90.00
_cell.angle_beta   90.00
_cell.angle_gamma   90.00
#
_symmetry.space_group_name_H-M   'P 1'
#
loop_
_entity.id
_entity.type
_entity.pdbx_description
1 polymer ?
#
loop_
_entity_poly.entity_id
_entity_poly.type
_entity_poly.pdbx_seq_one_letter_code
_entity_poly.pdbx_strand_id
1 'polypeptide(L)'
;MANNVVVETHYTQNMNRSLAADSETYQQCNYQTFQMLVLSVVDPLNTDEVRLKHLHNIAENIEILSTLPNYAVYIDLLVKNLLRSLIETDTVFIIPSNAQTIRKQMIEIFHRLPITEALRGFVKDILSPMFKLLTKENEENALLLLRIIVEYMKQFRPQMIMEVREFLQFVHNVYRQKASALDQIFLTKTFSHPTITINEIDLSTIIEQICTSVKLIVKKIQNFPVQSSITTDEATNSTPHIVTDTFTILSRASHSVKLLAEFPVAIVLLYQLCRQSLQAEFGELVPLFLRYLTLQPSKEQKNDPKFNMEIYIEFLTTQAKTLSFLAFVGKTYQEQLALNSDLLVLAIFQLLDGCPPENVQLRKDIIVAARHFVSSDFRTLFIPHVKRFFDENLLLSTGYTSREALEFVI
;
A
#
# COMPACT_ATOMS: atom_id res chain seq x y z
N MET A 1 25.62 25.06 10.97
CA MET A 1 26.20 24.62 9.67
C MET A 1 27.58 23.98 9.84
N ALA A 2 28.54 24.54 10.59
CA ALA A 2 29.88 23.94 10.74
C ALA A 2 29.91 22.57 11.46
N ASN A 3 29.06 22.35 12.48
CA ASN A 3 29.01 21.05 13.17
C ASN A 3 28.39 19.91 12.34
N ASN A 4 27.50 20.21 11.39
CA ASN A 4 26.79 19.18 10.63
C ASN A 4 27.66 18.57 9.51
N VAL A 5 28.61 19.34 8.97
CA VAL A 5 29.52 18.85 7.92
C VAL A 5 30.58 17.90 8.50
N VAL A 6 31.04 18.16 9.73
CA VAL A 6 32.08 17.36 10.41
C VAL A 6 31.56 15.96 10.81
N VAL A 7 30.31 15.86 11.26
CA VAL A 7 29.67 14.58 11.65
C VAL A 7 29.59 13.64 10.44
N GLU A 8 29.28 14.19 9.28
CA GLU A 8 29.02 13.46 8.04
C GLU A 8 30.29 12.90 7.38
N THR A 9 31.39 13.67 7.41
CA THR A 9 32.68 13.20 6.88
C THR A 9 33.27 12.11 7.76
N HIS A 10 33.10 12.22 9.07
CA HIS A 10 33.57 11.20 10.01
C HIS A 10 32.78 9.90 9.93
N TYR A 11 31.45 9.93 9.84
CA TYR A 11 30.66 8.70 9.83
C TYR A 11 30.95 7.83 8.58
N THR A 12 30.88 8.42 7.38
CA THR A 12 31.07 7.68 6.11
C THR A 12 32.52 7.21 5.90
N GLN A 13 33.53 7.99 6.35
CA GLN A 13 34.92 7.55 6.31
C GLN A 13 35.24 6.48 7.37
N ASN A 14 34.58 6.53 8.54
CA ASN A 14 34.80 5.55 9.62
C ASN A 14 34.10 4.22 9.33
N MET A 15 32.94 4.22 8.65
CA MET A 15 32.24 2.99 8.30
C MET A 15 33.01 2.14 7.28
N ASN A 16 33.67 2.78 6.31
CA ASN A 16 34.55 2.08 5.36
C ASN A 16 35.88 1.59 5.99
N ARG A 17 36.26 2.10 7.17
CA ARG A 17 37.41 1.60 7.97
C ARG A 17 37.03 0.49 8.95
N SER A 18 35.75 0.13 9.04
CA SER A 18 35.14 -0.71 10.08
C SER A 18 35.48 -2.22 10.03
N LEU A 19 36.37 -2.66 9.15
CA LEU A 19 36.75 -4.09 9.08
C LEU A 19 38.06 -4.43 9.80
N ALA A 20 38.74 -3.46 10.46
CA ALA A 20 40.10 -3.69 10.95
C ALA A 20 40.52 -3.03 12.29
N ALA A 21 39.63 -2.52 13.15
CA ALA A 21 40.07 -1.83 14.38
C ALA A 21 39.29 -2.22 15.66
N ASP A 22 39.91 -3.09 16.47
CA ASP A 22 39.46 -3.57 17.78
C ASP A 22 39.83 -2.62 18.93
N SER A 23 39.29 -1.39 18.97
CA SER A 23 39.35 -0.57 20.19
C SER A 23 37.96 -0.15 20.65
N GLU A 24 37.63 -0.45 21.92
CA GLU A 24 36.36 -0.08 22.57
C GLU A 24 36.07 1.42 22.46
N THR A 25 37.11 2.26 22.51
CA THR A 25 36.99 3.71 22.36
C THR A 25 36.54 4.12 20.94
N TYR A 26 37.01 3.43 19.89
CA TYR A 26 36.55 3.68 18.52
C TYR A 26 35.09 3.25 18.32
N GLN A 27 34.70 2.10 18.88
CA GLN A 27 33.32 1.62 18.84
C GLN A 27 32.37 2.59 19.55
N GLN A 28 32.78 3.13 20.69
CA GLN A 28 32.01 4.11 21.46
C GLN A 28 31.87 5.46 20.73
N CYS A 29 32.93 5.94 20.07
CA CYS A 29 32.87 7.14 19.22
C CYS A 29 31.93 6.94 18.01
N ASN A 30 31.91 5.73 17.43
CA ASN A 30 31.03 5.40 16.31
C ASN A 30 29.55 5.34 16.75
N TYR A 31 29.28 4.79 17.94
CA TYR A 31 27.94 4.79 18.53
C TYR A 31 27.43 6.20 18.84
N GLN A 32 28.25 7.07 19.47
CA GLN A 32 27.88 8.46 19.73
C GLN A 32 27.56 9.23 18.45
N THR A 33 28.35 9.02 17.39
CA THR A 33 28.10 9.62 16.08
C THR A 33 26.75 9.18 15.52
N PHE A 34 26.49 7.87 15.52
CA PHE A 34 25.20 7.31 15.10
C PHE A 34 24.04 7.86 15.94
N GLN A 35 24.25 8.00 17.25
CA GLN A 35 23.24 8.53 18.16
C GLN A 35 22.86 9.97 17.83
N MET A 36 23.84 10.82 17.54
CA MET A 36 23.59 12.19 17.11
C MET A 36 22.82 12.25 15.79
N LEU A 37 23.12 11.36 14.83
CA LEU A 37 22.37 11.26 13.57
C LEU A 37 20.89 10.90 13.83
N VAL A 38 20.64 9.84 14.61
CA VAL A 38 19.27 9.39 14.93
C VAL A 38 18.49 10.48 15.66
N LEU A 39 19.10 11.14 16.65
CA LEU A 39 18.46 12.22 17.40
C LEU A 39 18.17 13.43 16.51
N SER A 40 19.06 13.77 15.57
CA SER A 40 18.84 14.87 14.64
C SER A 40 17.68 14.62 13.68
N VAL A 41 17.45 13.36 13.26
CA VAL A 41 16.31 12.98 12.42
C VAL A 41 14.97 13.24 13.11
N VAL A 42 14.88 12.96 14.41
CA VAL A 42 13.62 13.03 15.17
C VAL A 42 13.40 14.38 15.87
N ASP A 43 14.42 15.24 15.89
CA ASP A 43 14.34 16.58 16.47
C ASP A 43 13.46 17.50 15.61
N PRO A 44 12.32 17.99 16.15
CA PRO A 44 11.40 18.85 15.41
C PRO A 44 11.96 20.24 15.11
N LEU A 45 13.07 20.64 15.75
CA LEU A 45 13.73 21.92 15.49
C LEU A 45 14.58 21.90 14.22
N ASN A 46 14.94 20.71 13.71
CA ASN A 46 15.70 20.59 12.48
C ASN A 46 14.81 20.79 11.25
N THR A 47 15.36 21.43 10.22
CA THR A 47 14.67 21.55 8.93
C THR A 47 14.49 20.19 8.27
N ASP A 48 13.43 20.06 7.48
CA ASP A 48 13.14 18.81 6.77
C ASP A 48 14.29 18.36 5.86
N GLU A 49 15.03 19.29 5.25
CA GLU A 49 16.21 18.98 4.44
C GLU A 49 17.32 18.30 5.25
N VAL A 50 17.61 18.80 6.46
CA VAL A 50 18.61 18.22 7.36
C VAL A 50 18.14 16.84 7.82
N ARG A 51 16.87 16.72 8.20
CA ARG A 51 16.27 15.45 8.64
C ARG A 51 16.34 14.41 7.52
N LEU A 52 15.97 14.75 6.29
CA LEU A 52 16.06 13.88 5.11
C LEU A 52 17.51 13.44 4.84
N LYS A 53 18.46 14.37 4.92
CA LYS A 53 19.87 14.07 4.69
C LYS A 53 20.41 13.05 5.69
N HIS A 54 20.15 13.24 6.98
CA HIS A 54 20.58 12.30 8.01
C HIS A 54 19.83 10.96 7.91
N LEU A 55 18.54 10.98 7.57
CA LEU A 55 17.74 9.78 7.37
C LEU A 55 18.25 8.96 6.16
N HIS A 56 18.67 9.63 5.08
CA HIS A 56 19.32 9.01 3.94
C HIS A 56 20.65 8.36 4.32
N ASN A 57 21.48 9.06 5.08
CA ASN A 57 22.72 8.50 5.59
C ASN A 57 22.47 7.22 6.43
N ILE A 58 21.49 7.23 7.33
CA ILE A 58 21.12 6.02 8.10
C ILE A 58 20.66 4.90 7.15
N ALA A 59 19.82 5.22 6.17
CA ALA A 59 19.28 4.23 5.24
C ALA A 59 20.35 3.60 4.33
N GLU A 60 21.35 4.35 3.86
CA GLU A 60 22.45 3.80 3.06
C GLU A 60 23.31 2.81 3.86
N ASN A 61 23.44 3.06 5.16
CA ASN A 61 24.36 2.37 6.05
C ASN A 61 23.69 1.30 6.91
N ILE A 62 22.37 1.10 6.77
CA ILE A 62 21.55 0.23 7.65
C ILE A 62 22.00 -1.23 7.66
N GLU A 63 22.46 -1.75 6.52
CA GLU A 63 22.91 -3.14 6.39
C GLU A 63 24.23 -3.37 7.13
N ILE A 64 25.13 -2.39 7.05
CA ILE A 64 26.45 -2.45 7.70
C ILE A 64 26.30 -2.43 9.22
N LEU A 65 25.24 -1.84 9.78
CA LEU A 65 25.02 -1.86 11.23
C LEU A 65 25.00 -3.28 11.81
N SER A 66 24.51 -4.27 11.05
CA SER A 66 24.47 -5.66 11.51
C SER A 66 25.84 -6.33 11.66
N THR A 67 26.89 -5.77 11.04
CA THR A 67 28.26 -6.27 11.17
C THR A 67 28.99 -5.66 12.37
N LEU A 68 28.42 -4.62 12.99
CA LEU A 68 29.03 -3.92 14.11
C LEU A 68 28.87 -4.71 15.42
N PRO A 69 29.86 -4.65 16.32
CA PRO A 69 29.72 -5.17 17.68
C PRO A 69 28.61 -4.42 18.42
N ASN A 70 27.92 -5.09 19.34
CA ASN A 70 26.80 -4.52 20.09
C ASN A 70 25.65 -3.99 19.23
N TYR A 71 25.40 -4.57 18.05
CA TYR A 71 24.31 -4.20 17.13
C TYR A 71 22.94 -3.99 17.81
N ALA A 72 22.61 -4.79 18.83
CA ALA A 72 21.36 -4.64 19.60
C ALA A 72 21.17 -3.23 20.21
N VAL A 73 22.25 -2.56 20.61
CA VAL A 73 22.20 -1.19 21.18
C VAL A 73 21.88 -0.16 20.10
N TYR A 74 22.44 -0.32 18.90
CA TYR A 74 22.13 0.53 17.74
C TYR A 74 20.66 0.37 17.33
N ILE A 75 20.16 -0.87 17.32
CA ILE A 75 18.77 -1.15 16.98
C ILE A 75 17.81 -0.60 18.03
N ASP A 76 18.11 -0.78 19.31
CA ASP A 76 17.30 -0.22 20.40
C ASP A 76 17.13 1.30 20.24
N LEU A 77 18.23 2.01 19.99
CA LEU A 77 18.21 3.46 19.78
C LEU A 77 17.40 3.85 18.53
N LEU A 78 17.64 3.17 17.41
CA LEU A 78 16.98 3.45 16.13
C LEU A 78 15.48 3.20 16.22
N VAL A 79 15.08 2.01 16.70
CA VAL A 79 13.68 1.61 16.84
C VAL A 79 12.95 2.58 17.75
N LYS A 80 13.47 2.86 18.96
CA LYS A 80 12.81 3.77 19.91
C LYS A 80 12.54 5.15 19.33
N ASN A 81 13.53 5.75 18.69
CA ASN A 81 13.42 7.13 18.22
C ASN A 81 12.56 7.24 16.95
N LEU A 82 12.81 6.41 15.93
CA LEU A 82 12.05 6.49 14.69
C LEU A 82 10.58 6.09 14.90
N LEU A 83 10.32 5.06 15.71
CA LEU A 83 8.96 4.61 15.99
C LEU A 83 8.19 5.67 16.78
N ARG A 84 8.83 6.30 17.77
CA ARG A 84 8.25 7.43 18.51
C ARG A 84 7.90 8.57 17.56
N SER A 85 8.81 8.97 16.68
CA SER A 85 8.58 10.02 15.69
C SER A 85 7.42 9.68 14.75
N LEU A 86 7.32 8.43 14.28
CA LEU A 86 6.21 7.96 13.45
C LEU A 86 4.85 8.00 14.17
N ILE A 87 4.82 7.70 15.46
CA ILE A 87 3.58 7.68 16.26
C ILE A 87 3.14 9.12 16.62
N GLU A 88 4.08 10.00 16.94
CA GLU A 88 3.79 11.38 17.38
C GLU A 88 3.46 12.34 16.23
N THR A 89 3.90 12.02 15.00
CA THR A 89 3.64 12.88 13.82
C THR A 89 2.40 12.45 13.05
N ASP A 90 1.67 13.44 12.52
CA ASP A 90 0.47 13.22 11.73
C ASP A 90 0.76 12.56 10.37
N THR A 91 -0.22 11.82 9.87
CA THR A 91 -0.19 11.20 8.54
C THR A 91 -0.32 12.25 7.44
N VAL A 92 0.48 12.13 6.38
CA VAL A 92 0.51 13.08 5.25
C VAL A 92 0.02 12.41 3.98
N PHE A 93 -0.89 13.05 3.24
CA PHE A 93 -1.55 12.46 2.06
C PHE A 93 -1.27 13.21 0.76
N ILE A 94 -0.30 14.13 0.75
CA ILE A 94 -0.04 14.99 -0.39
C ILE A 94 1.41 14.91 -0.85
N ILE A 95 1.63 14.90 -2.16
CA ILE A 95 2.94 14.92 -2.82
C ILE A 95 2.98 16.09 -3.83
N PRO A 96 4.10 16.84 -3.93
CA PRO A 96 5.32 16.70 -3.14
C PRO A 96 5.15 17.18 -1.69
N SER A 97 5.77 16.48 -0.74
CA SER A 97 5.85 16.88 0.67
C SER A 97 7.09 16.25 1.32
N ASN A 98 7.93 17.08 1.93
CA ASN A 98 9.10 16.59 2.64
C ASN A 98 8.70 15.79 3.87
N ALA A 99 7.67 16.20 4.60
CA ALA A 99 7.12 15.45 5.73
C ALA A 99 6.67 14.03 5.33
N GLN A 100 6.00 13.88 4.18
CA GLN A 100 5.65 12.55 3.67
C GLN A 100 6.89 11.75 3.25
N THR A 101 7.89 12.40 2.66
CA THR A 101 9.14 11.74 2.25
C THR A 101 9.92 11.22 3.46
N ILE A 102 10.07 12.04 4.52
CA ILE A 102 10.68 11.65 5.80
C ILE A 102 9.92 10.47 6.40
N ARG A 103 8.58 10.57 6.48
CA ARG A 103 7.73 9.53 7.05
C ARG A 103 7.87 8.19 6.32
N LYS A 104 7.80 8.20 5.00
CA LYS A 104 7.97 7.01 4.16
C LYS A 104 9.36 6.39 4.36
N GLN A 105 10.41 7.21 4.34
CA GLN A 105 11.78 6.72 4.47
C GLN A 105 12.08 6.16 5.87
N MET A 106 11.46 6.68 6.94
CA MET A 106 11.52 6.04 8.26
C MET A 106 10.91 4.64 8.25
N ILE A 107 9.76 4.46 7.57
CA ILE A 107 9.13 3.14 7.40
C ILE A 107 10.03 2.21 6.56
N GLU A 108 10.67 2.72 5.50
CA GLU A 108 11.60 1.96 4.66
C GLU A 108 12.82 1.45 5.43
N ILE A 109 13.32 2.23 6.40
CA ILE A 109 14.40 1.77 7.28
C ILE A 109 13.98 0.50 8.04
N PHE A 110 12.77 0.45 8.61
CA PHE A 110 12.28 -0.76 9.27
C PHE A 110 12.18 -1.96 8.31
N HIS A 111 11.72 -1.73 7.08
CA HIS A 111 11.68 -2.78 6.05
C HIS A 111 13.07 -3.31 5.67
N ARG A 112 14.10 -2.47 5.75
CA ARG A 112 15.49 -2.81 5.39
C ARG A 112 16.35 -3.30 6.56
N LEU A 113 15.81 -3.36 7.78
CA LEU A 113 16.55 -3.89 8.92
C LEU A 113 16.97 -5.35 8.68
N PRO A 114 18.27 -5.69 8.85
CA PRO A 114 18.74 -7.06 8.75
C PRO A 114 18.00 -8.02 9.70
N ILE A 115 17.47 -9.12 9.14
CA ILE A 115 16.79 -10.16 9.90
C ILE A 115 17.83 -10.95 10.70
N THR A 116 17.95 -10.63 11.98
CA THR A 116 18.93 -11.21 12.91
C THR A 116 18.27 -11.58 14.24
N GLU A 117 18.94 -12.39 15.06
CA GLU A 117 18.48 -12.70 16.42
C GLU A 117 18.43 -11.46 17.33
N ALA A 118 19.32 -10.48 17.10
CA ALA A 118 19.28 -9.21 17.84
C ALA A 118 17.98 -8.44 17.57
N LEU A 119 17.47 -8.47 16.34
CA LEU A 119 16.22 -7.81 15.98
C LEU A 119 15.00 -8.47 16.65
N ARG A 120 15.06 -9.78 16.93
CA ARG A 120 13.94 -10.57 17.50
C ARG A 120 13.35 -9.92 18.76
N GLY A 121 14.18 -9.35 19.62
CA GLY A 121 13.76 -8.69 20.86
C GLY A 121 12.84 -7.47 20.64
N PHE A 122 12.95 -6.83 19.49
CA PHE A 122 12.21 -5.60 19.15
C PHE A 122 11.01 -5.85 18.24
N VAL A 123 10.83 -7.06 17.71
CA VAL A 123 9.81 -7.37 16.70
C VAL A 123 8.40 -7.03 17.17
N LYS A 124 8.05 -7.35 18.42
CA LYS A 124 6.72 -7.02 18.96
C LYS A 124 6.52 -5.51 19.09
N ASP A 125 7.55 -4.81 19.57
CA ASP A 125 7.53 -3.36 19.75
C ASP A 125 7.43 -2.63 18.41
N ILE A 126 7.99 -3.19 17.34
CA ILE A 126 7.84 -2.68 15.98
C ILE A 126 6.44 -3.01 15.43
N LEU A 127 6.04 -4.29 15.46
CA LEU A 127 4.82 -4.75 14.79
C LEU A 127 3.55 -4.15 15.39
N SER A 128 3.47 -4.00 16.72
CA SER A 128 2.24 -3.53 17.38
C SER A 128 1.84 -2.12 16.91
N PRO A 129 2.75 -1.13 16.84
CA PRO A 129 2.46 0.14 16.17
C PRO A 129 2.26 0.03 14.66
N MET A 130 3.00 -0.83 13.94
CA MET A 130 2.80 -0.96 12.48
C MET A 130 1.38 -1.42 12.12
N PHE A 131 0.80 -2.35 12.88
CA PHE A 131 -0.61 -2.74 12.71
C PHE A 131 -1.57 -1.56 12.90
N LYS A 132 -1.31 -0.70 13.88
CA LYS A 132 -2.15 0.49 14.14
C LYS A 132 -1.97 1.56 13.06
N LEU A 133 -0.73 1.84 12.67
CA LEU A 133 -0.37 2.82 11.63
C LEU A 133 -1.00 2.45 10.29
N LEU A 134 -0.99 1.15 9.94
CA LEU A 134 -1.59 0.64 8.70
C LEU A 134 -3.03 1.13 8.49
N THR A 135 -3.81 1.26 9.55
CA THR A 135 -5.23 1.68 9.46
C THR A 135 -5.41 3.17 9.19
N LYS A 136 -4.39 4.00 9.45
CA LYS A 136 -4.46 5.47 9.40
C LYS A 136 -3.71 6.07 8.22
N GLU A 137 -2.67 5.40 7.75
CA GLU A 137 -1.72 5.89 6.76
C GLU A 137 -2.31 6.07 5.35
N ASN A 138 -1.54 6.78 4.51
CA ASN A 138 -1.78 6.83 3.08
C ASN A 138 -1.41 5.50 2.39
N GLU A 139 -1.90 5.32 1.17
CA GLU A 139 -1.71 4.13 0.33
C GLU A 139 -0.25 3.68 0.22
N GLU A 140 0.70 4.59 -0.02
CA GLU A 140 2.10 4.22 -0.21
C GLU A 140 2.75 3.69 1.08
N ASN A 141 2.54 4.41 2.19
CA ASN A 141 3.06 4.01 3.50
C ASN A 141 2.39 2.72 3.98
N ALA A 142 1.08 2.58 3.78
CA ALA A 142 0.32 1.39 4.18
C ALA A 142 0.77 0.12 3.44
N LEU A 143 1.07 0.21 2.14
CA LEU A 143 1.63 -0.91 1.38
C LEU A 143 2.97 -1.38 1.97
N LEU A 144 3.83 -0.44 2.34
CA LEU A 144 5.12 -0.76 2.95
C LEU A 144 4.96 -1.33 4.38
N LEU A 145 4.06 -0.77 5.18
CA LEU A 145 3.72 -1.29 6.50
C LEU A 145 3.21 -2.73 6.44
N LEU A 146 2.32 -3.03 5.48
CA LEU A 146 1.80 -4.39 5.30
C LEU A 146 2.92 -5.36 4.91
N ARG A 147 3.87 -4.94 4.07
CA ARG A 147 5.06 -5.75 3.72
C ARG A 147 5.92 -6.04 4.94
N ILE A 148 6.19 -5.04 5.78
CA ILE A 148 6.95 -5.21 7.04
C ILE A 148 6.20 -6.21 7.95
N ILE A 149 4.89 -6.03 8.12
CA ILE A 149 4.06 -6.92 8.93
C ILE A 149 4.16 -8.36 8.42
N VAL A 150 3.96 -8.58 7.12
CA VAL A 150 4.03 -9.91 6.50
C VAL A 150 5.42 -10.53 6.67
N GLU A 151 6.48 -9.80 6.35
CA GLU A 151 7.85 -10.32 6.43
C GLU A 151 8.21 -10.69 7.88
N TYR A 152 7.97 -9.81 8.84
CA TYR A 152 8.35 -10.07 10.23
C TYR A 152 7.46 -11.16 10.87
N MET A 153 6.16 -11.18 10.56
CA MET A 153 5.27 -12.26 11.01
C MET A 153 5.71 -13.61 10.45
N LYS A 154 6.16 -13.66 9.19
CA LYS A 154 6.67 -14.88 8.54
C LYS A 154 7.99 -15.36 9.15
N GLN A 155 8.93 -14.45 9.35
CA GLN A 155 10.31 -14.78 9.77
C GLN A 155 10.40 -15.08 11.26
N PHE A 156 9.79 -14.25 12.10
CA PHE A 156 9.91 -14.36 13.56
C PHE A 156 8.77 -15.13 14.21
N ARG A 157 7.60 -15.22 13.56
CA ARG A 157 6.37 -15.85 14.07
C ARG A 157 6.01 -15.44 15.51
N PRO A 158 5.95 -14.14 15.82
CA PRO A 158 5.60 -13.68 17.16
C PRO A 158 4.12 -13.99 17.47
N GLN A 159 3.82 -14.29 18.72
CA GLN A 159 2.44 -14.45 19.19
C GLN A 159 1.80 -13.06 19.38
N MET A 160 0.95 -12.66 18.42
CA MET A 160 0.29 -11.35 18.36
C MET A 160 -1.19 -11.51 17.95
N ILE A 161 -1.93 -12.34 18.70
CA ILE A 161 -3.31 -12.72 18.33
C ILE A 161 -4.27 -11.53 18.36
N MET A 162 -4.08 -10.58 19.29
CA MET A 162 -4.95 -9.41 19.42
C MET A 162 -4.77 -8.46 18.24
N GLU A 163 -3.53 -8.17 17.87
CA GLU A 163 -3.20 -7.29 16.74
C GLU A 163 -3.65 -7.91 15.41
N VAL A 164 -3.51 -9.22 15.25
CA VAL A 164 -4.04 -9.91 14.06
C VAL A 164 -5.56 -9.88 14.03
N ARG A 165 -6.25 -10.03 15.16
CA ARG A 165 -7.71 -9.89 15.23
C ARG A 165 -8.17 -8.50 14.81
N GLU A 166 -7.52 -7.45 15.34
CA GLU A 166 -7.80 -6.06 14.97
C GLU A 166 -7.54 -5.81 13.48
N PHE A 167 -6.48 -6.39 12.92
CA PHE A 167 -6.21 -6.35 11.49
C PHE A 167 -7.31 -7.03 10.66
N LEU A 168 -7.80 -8.21 11.06
CA LEU A 168 -8.90 -8.88 10.36
C LEU A 168 -10.20 -8.06 10.42
N GLN A 169 -10.47 -7.39 11.55
CA GLN A 169 -11.60 -6.46 11.67
C GLN A 169 -11.44 -5.25 10.74
N PHE A 170 -10.23 -4.70 10.62
CA PHE A 170 -9.93 -3.64 9.66
C PHE A 170 -10.18 -4.12 8.22
N VAL A 171 -9.65 -5.29 7.83
CA VAL A 171 -9.91 -5.90 6.52
C VAL A 171 -11.41 -6.06 6.27
N HIS A 172 -12.14 -6.63 7.23
CA HIS A 172 -13.58 -6.82 7.13
C HIS A 172 -14.29 -5.48 6.84
N ASN A 173 -13.92 -4.42 7.54
CA ASN A 173 -14.49 -3.09 7.32
C ASN A 173 -14.15 -2.51 5.94
N VAL A 174 -12.91 -2.68 5.46
CA VAL A 174 -12.51 -2.23 4.12
C VAL A 174 -13.36 -2.91 3.05
N TYR A 175 -13.43 -4.25 3.05
CA TYR A 175 -14.23 -4.99 2.06
C TYR A 175 -15.73 -4.64 2.13
N ARG A 176 -16.27 -4.42 3.33
CA ARG A 176 -17.67 -3.97 3.51
C ARG A 176 -17.91 -2.59 2.92
N GLN A 177 -17.02 -1.63 3.19
CA GLN A 177 -17.13 -0.26 2.67
C GLN A 177 -16.98 -0.21 1.14
N LYS A 178 -16.16 -1.09 0.56
CA LYS A 178 -16.01 -1.18 -0.90
C LYS A 178 -17.30 -1.53 -1.63
N ALA A 179 -18.15 -2.35 -1.03
CA ALA A 179 -19.47 -2.64 -1.61
C ALA A 179 -20.36 -1.39 -1.70
N SER A 180 -20.22 -0.43 -0.77
CA SER A 180 -20.97 0.84 -0.80
C SER A 180 -20.32 1.95 -1.62
N ALA A 181 -19.01 1.88 -1.88
CA ALA A 181 -18.26 2.94 -2.55
C ALA A 181 -17.95 2.64 -4.02
N LEU A 182 -18.69 1.70 -4.64
CA LEU A 182 -18.43 1.22 -6.00
C LEU A 182 -18.45 2.36 -7.04
N ASP A 183 -19.32 3.34 -6.84
CA ASP A 183 -19.42 4.53 -7.69
C ASP A 183 -18.16 5.39 -7.72
N GLN A 184 -17.32 5.28 -6.68
CA GLN A 184 -16.14 6.11 -6.49
C GLN A 184 -14.85 5.48 -7.01
N ILE A 185 -14.88 4.19 -7.38
CA ILE A 185 -13.68 3.42 -7.73
C ILE A 185 -13.28 3.63 -9.20
N PHE A 186 -14.25 3.52 -10.12
CA PHE A 186 -13.94 3.31 -11.54
C PHE A 186 -13.80 4.58 -12.38
N LEU A 187 -14.03 5.76 -11.80
CA LEU A 187 -13.99 7.02 -12.54
C LEU A 187 -12.72 7.80 -12.21
N THR A 188 -12.06 8.31 -13.24
CA THR A 188 -10.91 9.20 -13.06
C THR A 188 -11.37 10.51 -12.41
N LYS A 189 -10.83 10.81 -11.22
CA LYS A 189 -11.12 12.03 -10.48
C LYS A 189 -9.94 13.00 -10.56
N THR A 190 -10.25 14.24 -10.91
CA THR A 190 -9.32 15.37 -10.85
C THR A 190 -10.01 16.50 -10.13
N PHE A 191 -9.38 17.04 -9.11
CA PHE A 191 -9.91 18.16 -8.33
C PHE A 191 -9.23 19.44 -8.80
N SER A 192 -10.02 20.50 -9.06
CA SER A 192 -9.51 21.83 -9.41
C SER A 192 -10.07 22.84 -8.42
N HIS A 193 -9.19 23.64 -7.79
CA HIS A 193 -9.60 24.62 -6.79
C HIS A 193 -9.10 26.04 -7.12
N PRO A 194 -9.95 27.07 -7.02
CA PRO A 194 -9.59 28.46 -7.29
C PRO A 194 -9.06 29.13 -6.01
N THR A 195 -7.94 28.66 -5.47
CA THR A 195 -7.32 29.23 -4.25
C THR A 195 -5.88 29.63 -4.46
N ILE A 196 -5.40 30.54 -3.58
CA ILE A 196 -4.02 31.03 -3.61
C ILE A 196 -3.07 30.03 -2.95
N THR A 197 -3.52 29.26 -1.96
CA THR A 197 -2.67 28.30 -1.24
C THR A 197 -3.35 26.94 -1.05
N ILE A 198 -2.53 25.90 -0.86
CA ILE A 198 -3.00 24.53 -0.60
C ILE A 198 -3.56 24.34 0.81
N ASN A 199 -3.10 25.16 1.77
CA ASN A 199 -3.49 25.07 3.17
C ASN A 199 -4.96 25.46 3.40
N GLU A 200 -5.57 26.18 2.46
CA GLU A 200 -6.98 26.56 2.48
C GLU A 200 -7.91 25.43 2.00
N ILE A 201 -7.35 24.37 1.40
CA ILE A 201 -8.14 23.26 0.86
C ILE A 201 -8.37 22.23 1.95
N ASP A 202 -9.63 21.89 2.22
CA ASP A 202 -9.97 20.76 3.07
C ASP A 202 -9.65 19.44 2.37
N LEU A 203 -8.43 18.94 2.61
CA LEU A 203 -7.96 17.68 2.08
C LEU A 203 -8.75 16.48 2.64
N SER A 204 -9.36 16.59 3.83
CA SER A 204 -10.05 15.47 4.47
C SER A 204 -11.25 15.00 3.65
N THR A 205 -12.09 15.94 3.19
CA THR A 205 -13.23 15.67 2.31
C THR A 205 -12.80 15.04 0.98
N ILE A 206 -11.67 15.48 0.41
CA ILE A 206 -11.14 14.90 -0.83
C ILE A 206 -10.68 13.45 -0.59
N ILE A 207 -9.94 13.20 0.49
CA ILE A 207 -9.41 11.87 0.84
C ILE A 207 -10.54 10.87 1.08
N GLU A 208 -11.66 11.30 1.64
CA GLU A 208 -12.85 10.45 1.83
C GLU A 208 -13.50 10.00 0.52
N GLN A 209 -13.34 10.78 -0.55
CA GLN A 209 -13.97 10.52 -1.84
C GLN A 209 -13.08 9.73 -2.81
N ILE A 210 -11.83 9.43 -2.47
CA ILE A 210 -10.88 8.82 -3.41
C ILE A 210 -10.48 7.41 -3.00
N CYS A 211 -10.44 6.50 -3.97
CA CYS A 211 -10.00 5.12 -3.79
C CYS A 211 -8.61 4.83 -4.39
N THR A 212 -8.05 5.81 -5.11
CA THR A 212 -6.72 5.79 -5.73
C THR A 212 -6.09 7.18 -5.63
N SER A 213 -4.80 7.30 -5.96
CA SER A 213 -4.13 8.59 -6.04
C SER A 213 -4.75 9.48 -7.14
N VAL A 214 -5.04 10.73 -6.82
CA VAL A 214 -5.67 11.69 -7.74
C VAL A 214 -4.85 12.96 -7.90
N LYS A 215 -5.02 13.65 -9.03
CA LYS A 215 -4.40 14.96 -9.26
C LYS A 215 -5.26 16.06 -8.66
N LEU A 216 -4.62 16.96 -7.92
CA LEU A 216 -5.18 18.21 -7.41
C LEU A 216 -4.49 19.38 -8.12
N ILE A 217 -5.29 20.23 -8.75
CA ILE A 217 -4.83 21.40 -9.51
C ILE A 217 -5.26 22.65 -8.75
N VAL A 218 -4.29 23.46 -8.33
CA VAL A 218 -4.51 24.73 -7.62
C VAL A 218 -4.21 25.88 -8.58
N LYS A 219 -5.21 26.72 -8.85
CA LYS A 219 -5.11 27.84 -9.78
C LYS A 219 -4.95 29.14 -9.00
N LYS A 220 -3.74 29.71 -9.04
CA LYS A 220 -3.43 31.01 -8.43
C LYS A 220 -3.66 32.12 -9.45
N ILE A 221 -4.53 33.07 -9.10
CA ILE A 221 -4.70 34.29 -9.87
C ILE A 221 -3.65 35.28 -9.39
N GLN A 222 -2.58 35.48 -10.17
CA GLN A 222 -1.62 36.55 -9.90
C GLN A 222 -2.05 37.82 -10.62
N ASN A 223 -2.52 38.80 -9.85
CA ASN A 223 -2.67 40.17 -10.34
C ASN A 223 -1.29 40.84 -10.24
N PHE A 224 -0.47 40.78 -11.29
CA PHE A 224 0.71 41.64 -11.36
C PHE A 224 0.26 43.09 -11.58
N PRO A 225 0.70 44.06 -10.76
CA PRO A 225 0.66 45.45 -11.19
C PRO A 225 1.69 45.62 -12.30
N VAL A 226 1.24 45.87 -13.53
CA VAL A 226 2.11 46.33 -14.62
C VAL A 226 2.74 47.64 -14.14
N GLN A 227 4.06 47.66 -13.93
CA GLN A 227 4.79 48.93 -13.87
C GLN A 227 4.71 49.54 -15.26
N SER A 228 3.76 50.46 -15.44
CA SER A 228 3.61 51.27 -16.64
C SER A 228 4.80 52.22 -16.75
N SER A 229 5.84 51.81 -17.48
CA SER A 229 6.65 52.77 -18.23
C SER A 229 5.84 53.20 -19.44
N ILE A 230 5.44 54.47 -19.42
CA ILE A 230 4.68 55.19 -20.44
C ILE A 230 5.32 54.99 -21.82
N THR A 231 4.55 54.53 -22.80
CA THR A 231 4.22 55.27 -24.05
C THR A 231 3.16 54.50 -24.87
N THR A 232 2.02 55.17 -25.04
CA THR A 232 1.06 55.17 -26.17
C THR A 232 0.79 53.90 -26.99
N ASP A 233 -0.50 53.56 -27.00
CA ASP A 233 -1.31 52.98 -28.08
C ASP A 233 -0.98 51.56 -28.54
N GLU A 234 -1.68 50.58 -27.94
CA GLU A 234 -2.45 49.55 -28.66
C GLU A 234 -3.27 48.70 -27.67
N ALA A 235 -4.56 48.54 -27.95
CA ALA A 235 -5.48 47.72 -27.17
C ALA A 235 -5.07 46.24 -27.24
N THR A 236 -4.46 45.74 -26.17
CA THR A 236 -4.23 44.30 -25.99
C THR A 236 -4.95 43.84 -24.73
N ASN A 237 -5.86 42.87 -24.91
CA ASN A 237 -6.58 42.19 -23.84
C ASN A 237 -5.57 41.65 -22.82
N SER A 238 -5.52 42.26 -21.64
CA SER A 238 -4.77 41.78 -20.49
C SER A 238 -5.40 40.48 -19.97
N THR A 239 -5.00 39.35 -20.56
CA THR A 239 -5.36 38.03 -20.04
C THR A 239 -4.66 37.84 -18.69
N PRO A 240 -5.39 37.54 -17.60
CA PRO A 240 -4.76 37.26 -16.32
C PRO A 240 -3.87 36.02 -16.44
N HIS A 241 -2.61 36.14 -16.02
CA HIS A 241 -1.67 35.02 -16.05
C HIS A 241 -2.00 34.06 -14.89
N ILE A 242 -2.65 32.94 -15.20
CA ILE A 242 -3.02 31.91 -14.21
C ILE A 242 -1.81 31.01 -13.98
N VAL A 243 -1.23 31.04 -12.78
CA VAL A 243 -0.20 30.08 -12.37
C VAL A 243 -0.90 28.84 -11.83
N THR A 244 -0.52 27.66 -12.34
CA THR A 244 -1.18 26.40 -12.03
C THR A 244 -0.22 25.45 -11.33
N ASP A 245 -0.45 25.17 -10.05
CA ASP A 245 0.33 24.19 -9.29
C ASP A 245 -0.40 22.85 -9.29
N THR A 246 0.34 21.75 -9.50
CA THR A 246 -0.22 20.39 -9.53
C THR A 246 0.35 19.56 -8.40
N PHE A 247 -0.54 18.95 -7.62
CA PHE A 247 -0.23 18.05 -6.52
C PHE A 247 -0.87 16.68 -6.76
N THR A 248 -0.37 15.66 -6.06
CA THR A 248 -1.00 14.34 -6.02
C THR A 248 -1.51 14.09 -4.61
N ILE A 249 -2.80 13.77 -4.50
CA ILE A 249 -3.42 13.34 -3.23
C ILE A 249 -3.46 11.82 -3.22
N LEU A 250 -2.89 11.23 -2.18
CA LEU A 250 -2.85 9.80 -1.93
C LEU A 250 -4.15 9.35 -1.26
N SER A 251 -4.67 8.20 -1.66
CA SER A 251 -5.82 7.59 -0.98
C SER A 251 -5.42 7.11 0.42
N ARG A 252 -6.40 7.04 1.32
CA ARG A 252 -6.24 6.42 2.64
C ARG A 252 -6.16 4.90 2.49
N ALA A 253 -5.39 4.25 3.38
CA ALA A 253 -5.30 2.79 3.45
C ALA A 253 -6.66 2.08 3.39
N SER A 254 -7.65 2.57 4.16
CA SER A 254 -9.01 2.01 4.19
C SER A 254 -9.75 2.10 2.84
N HIS A 255 -9.36 3.02 1.97
CA HIS A 255 -9.99 3.26 0.67
C HIS A 255 -9.10 2.80 -0.50
N SER A 256 -7.88 2.34 -0.25
CA SER A 256 -6.96 1.99 -1.34
C SER A 256 -7.34 0.67 -2.01
N VAL A 257 -7.48 0.70 -3.34
CA VAL A 257 -7.62 -0.54 -4.15
C VAL A 257 -6.29 -1.28 -4.24
N LYS A 258 -5.16 -0.57 -4.28
CA LYS A 258 -3.82 -1.17 -4.27
C LYS A 258 -3.57 -1.98 -3.01
N LEU A 259 -3.89 -1.43 -1.84
CA LEU A 259 -3.73 -2.15 -0.57
C LEU A 259 -4.65 -3.37 -0.49
N LEU A 260 -5.88 -3.24 -1.00
CA LEU A 260 -6.83 -4.35 -1.09
C LEU A 260 -6.26 -5.55 -1.86
N ALA A 261 -5.45 -5.31 -2.90
CA ALA A 261 -4.79 -6.35 -3.69
C ALA A 261 -3.76 -7.16 -2.88
N GLU A 262 -3.23 -6.62 -1.78
CA GLU A 262 -2.20 -7.24 -0.95
C GLU A 262 -2.78 -8.00 0.25
N PHE A 263 -4.03 -7.72 0.63
CA PHE A 263 -4.68 -8.40 1.76
C PHE A 263 -4.79 -9.92 1.59
N PRO A 264 -5.20 -10.51 0.44
CA PRO A 264 -5.30 -11.96 0.33
C PRO A 264 -4.01 -12.70 0.70
N VAL A 265 -2.86 -12.21 0.23
CA VAL A 265 -1.55 -12.81 0.54
C VAL A 265 -1.21 -12.67 2.02
N ALA A 266 -1.43 -11.48 2.60
CA ALA A 266 -1.20 -11.25 4.02
C ALA A 266 -2.10 -12.14 4.90
N ILE A 267 -3.37 -12.27 4.55
CA ILE A 267 -4.36 -13.08 5.28
C ILE A 267 -4.01 -14.58 5.16
N VAL A 268 -3.52 -15.08 4.02
CA VAL A 268 -3.04 -16.47 3.91
C VAL A 268 -1.92 -16.73 4.93
N LEU A 269 -0.92 -15.85 5.02
CA LEU A 269 0.16 -16.00 5.98
C LEU A 269 -0.38 -15.99 7.41
N LEU A 270 -1.22 -15.02 7.75
CA LEU A 270 -1.79 -14.91 9.09
C LEU A 270 -2.65 -16.14 9.41
N TYR A 271 -3.45 -16.62 8.47
CA TYR A 271 -4.22 -17.86 8.62
C TYR A 271 -3.31 -19.04 8.94
N GLN A 272 -2.20 -19.21 8.22
CA GLN A 272 -1.24 -20.29 8.50
C GLN A 272 -0.64 -20.21 9.91
N LEU A 273 -0.44 -19.00 10.44
CA LEU A 273 0.17 -18.77 11.75
C LEU A 273 -0.82 -18.85 12.92
N CYS A 274 -2.06 -18.38 12.75
CA CYS A 274 -2.99 -18.16 13.87
C CYS A 274 -4.41 -18.73 13.68
N ARG A 275 -4.66 -19.54 12.63
CA ARG A 275 -6.01 -20.10 12.37
C ARG A 275 -6.65 -20.75 13.58
N GLN A 276 -5.90 -21.45 14.43
CA GLN A 276 -6.46 -22.17 15.59
C GLN A 276 -7.15 -21.23 16.57
N SER A 277 -6.60 -20.02 16.76
CA SER A 277 -7.12 -19.04 17.71
C SER A 277 -8.14 -18.07 17.11
N LEU A 278 -8.20 -17.96 15.78
CA LEU A 278 -9.01 -16.98 15.05
C LEU A 278 -9.94 -17.63 13.99
N GLN A 279 -10.38 -18.87 14.22
CA GLN A 279 -11.19 -19.61 13.23
C GLN A 279 -12.48 -18.87 12.87
N ALA A 280 -13.15 -18.27 13.85
CA ALA A 280 -14.41 -17.56 13.66
C ALA A 280 -14.22 -16.32 12.79
N GLU A 281 -13.20 -15.50 13.08
CA GLU A 281 -12.89 -14.28 12.35
C GLU A 281 -12.54 -14.56 10.89
N PHE A 282 -11.75 -15.59 10.62
CA PHE A 282 -11.47 -16.00 9.24
C PHE A 282 -12.72 -16.55 8.54
N GLY A 283 -13.60 -17.25 9.27
CA GLY A 283 -14.87 -17.74 8.74
C GLY A 283 -15.84 -16.63 8.34
N GLU A 284 -15.88 -15.53 9.11
CA GLU A 284 -16.69 -14.34 8.82
C GLU A 284 -16.27 -13.62 7.52
N LEU A 285 -15.00 -13.74 7.12
CA LEU A 285 -14.52 -13.16 5.86
C LEU A 285 -15.09 -13.87 4.62
N VAL A 286 -15.46 -15.14 4.71
CA VAL A 286 -15.93 -15.95 3.57
C VAL A 286 -17.16 -15.34 2.88
N PRO A 287 -18.31 -15.11 3.57
CA PRO A 287 -19.48 -14.51 2.94
C PRO A 287 -19.22 -13.09 2.44
N LEU A 288 -18.40 -12.32 3.16
CA LEU A 288 -18.02 -10.97 2.77
C LEU A 288 -17.25 -10.96 1.46
N PHE A 289 -16.26 -11.85 1.32
CA PHE A 289 -15.45 -11.97 0.12
C PHE A 289 -16.29 -12.45 -1.06
N LEU A 290 -17.17 -13.43 -0.88
CA LEU A 290 -18.09 -13.85 -1.95
C LEU A 290 -18.95 -12.69 -2.46
N ARG A 291 -19.52 -11.89 -1.56
CA ARG A 291 -20.28 -10.69 -1.95
C ARG A 291 -19.41 -9.67 -2.68
N TYR A 292 -18.18 -9.46 -2.21
CA TYR A 292 -17.22 -8.57 -2.87
C TYR A 292 -16.86 -9.02 -4.30
N LEU A 293 -16.72 -10.33 -4.54
CA LEU A 293 -16.42 -10.87 -5.86
C LEU A 293 -17.54 -10.64 -6.88
N THR A 294 -18.78 -10.45 -6.43
CA THR A 294 -19.93 -10.15 -7.31
C THR A 294 -20.09 -8.68 -7.67
N LEU A 295 -19.25 -7.80 -7.11
CA LEU A 295 -19.30 -6.36 -7.41
C LEU A 295 -18.83 -6.10 -8.83
N GLN A 296 -19.62 -5.35 -9.59
CA GLN A 296 -19.37 -5.00 -10.99
C GLN A 296 -19.76 -3.54 -11.25
N PRO A 297 -19.00 -2.78 -12.06
CA PRO A 297 -19.42 -1.43 -12.45
C PRO A 297 -20.75 -1.48 -13.20
N SER A 298 -21.58 -0.46 -12.95
CA SER A 298 -22.84 -0.28 -13.65
C SER A 298 -22.62 -0.03 -15.15
N LYS A 299 -23.64 -0.28 -15.96
CA LYS A 299 -23.59 0.01 -17.40
C LYS A 299 -23.35 1.50 -17.69
N GLU A 300 -23.90 2.36 -16.85
CA GLU A 300 -23.71 3.81 -16.95
C GLU A 300 -22.25 4.19 -16.71
N GLN A 301 -21.63 3.63 -15.66
CA GLN A 301 -20.21 3.87 -15.38
C GLN A 301 -19.31 3.39 -16.52
N LYS A 302 -19.57 2.19 -17.07
CA LYS A 302 -18.77 1.65 -18.19
C LYS A 302 -18.83 2.52 -19.44
N ASN A 303 -19.93 3.26 -19.63
CA ASN A 303 -20.12 4.15 -20.77
C ASN A 303 -19.62 5.58 -20.49
N ASP A 304 -19.21 5.90 -19.26
CA ASP A 304 -18.70 7.22 -18.92
C ASP A 304 -17.32 7.43 -19.57
N PRO A 305 -17.07 8.56 -20.25
CA PRO A 305 -15.77 8.86 -20.85
C PRO A 305 -14.61 8.94 -19.85
N LYS A 306 -14.90 9.12 -18.55
CA LYS A 306 -13.92 9.11 -17.46
C LYS A 306 -13.69 7.73 -16.87
N PHE A 307 -14.35 6.68 -17.37
CA PHE A 307 -14.14 5.31 -16.93
C PHE A 307 -12.68 4.94 -17.08
N ASN A 308 -12.06 4.59 -15.96
CA ASN A 308 -10.66 4.26 -15.89
C ASN A 308 -10.49 2.74 -16.02
N MET A 309 -10.13 2.30 -17.22
CA MET A 309 -9.92 0.90 -17.53
C MET A 309 -8.79 0.28 -16.70
N GLU A 310 -7.73 1.04 -16.38
CA GLU A 310 -6.61 0.55 -15.57
C GLU A 310 -7.06 0.24 -14.14
N ILE A 311 -7.83 1.14 -13.52
CA ILE A 311 -8.38 0.91 -12.17
C ILE A 311 -9.39 -0.24 -12.18
N TYR A 312 -10.18 -0.40 -13.25
CA TYR A 312 -11.07 -1.55 -13.40
C TYR A 312 -10.28 -2.87 -13.48
N ILE A 313 -9.20 -2.93 -14.26
CA ILE A 313 -8.32 -4.10 -14.33
C ILE A 313 -7.68 -4.40 -12.98
N GLU A 314 -7.22 -3.37 -12.26
CA GLU A 314 -6.66 -3.49 -10.93
C GLU A 314 -7.71 -4.05 -9.94
N PHE A 315 -8.94 -3.55 -9.99
CA PHE A 315 -10.05 -4.05 -9.20
C PHE A 315 -10.36 -5.52 -9.50
N LEU A 316 -10.45 -5.93 -10.77
CA LEU A 316 -10.63 -7.34 -11.13
C LEU A 316 -9.47 -8.21 -10.63
N THR A 317 -8.24 -7.69 -10.65
CA THR A 317 -7.06 -8.37 -10.09
C THR A 317 -7.22 -8.61 -8.59
N THR A 318 -7.75 -7.62 -7.86
CA THR A 318 -8.03 -7.80 -6.42
C THR A 318 -9.13 -8.84 -6.16
N GLN A 319 -10.13 -8.93 -7.04
CA GLN A 319 -11.15 -9.98 -6.98
C GLN A 319 -10.55 -11.37 -7.31
N ALA A 320 -9.72 -11.50 -8.34
CA ALA A 320 -9.06 -12.76 -8.68
C ALA A 320 -8.16 -13.29 -7.54
N LYS A 321 -7.40 -12.40 -6.88
CA LYS A 321 -6.62 -12.75 -5.68
C LYS A 321 -7.51 -13.16 -4.50
N THR A 322 -8.64 -12.48 -4.31
CA THR A 322 -9.62 -12.81 -3.25
C THR A 322 -10.27 -14.17 -3.51
N LEU A 323 -10.62 -14.49 -4.76
CA LEU A 323 -11.12 -15.80 -5.17
C LEU A 323 -10.09 -16.92 -4.92
N SER A 324 -8.81 -16.64 -5.20
CA SER A 324 -7.71 -17.56 -4.90
C SER A 324 -7.57 -17.84 -3.40
N PHE A 325 -7.76 -16.84 -2.55
CA PHE A 325 -7.83 -17.04 -1.10
C PHE A 325 -9.01 -17.93 -0.69
N LEU A 326 -10.21 -17.70 -1.25
CA LEU A 326 -11.38 -18.55 -0.98
C LEU A 326 -11.13 -20.00 -1.40
N ALA A 327 -10.46 -20.22 -2.53
CA ALA A 327 -10.06 -21.55 -2.97
C ALA A 327 -9.10 -22.22 -1.97
N PHE A 328 -8.14 -21.45 -1.42
CA PHE A 328 -7.18 -21.93 -0.42
C PHE A 328 -7.87 -22.37 0.89
N VAL A 329 -8.82 -21.59 1.40
CA VAL A 329 -9.51 -21.91 2.67
C VAL A 329 -10.76 -22.79 2.48
N GLY A 330 -11.13 -23.11 1.24
CA GLY A 330 -12.44 -23.67 0.93
C GLY A 330 -12.70 -25.06 1.51
N LYS A 331 -11.66 -25.86 1.79
CA LYS A 331 -11.79 -27.13 2.51
C LYS A 331 -12.08 -26.94 4.00
N THR A 332 -11.66 -25.83 4.60
CA THR A 332 -11.90 -25.56 6.03
C THR A 332 -13.30 -24.99 6.24
N TYR A 333 -13.72 -24.05 5.38
CA TYR A 333 -14.98 -23.32 5.51
C TYR A 333 -16.03 -23.80 4.51
N GLN A 334 -16.19 -25.12 4.39
CA GLN A 334 -17.10 -25.72 3.42
C GLN A 334 -18.56 -25.30 3.65
N GLU A 335 -18.99 -25.24 4.92
CA GLU A 335 -20.36 -24.87 5.29
C GLU A 335 -20.68 -23.42 4.88
N GLN A 336 -19.79 -22.47 5.19
CA GLN A 336 -19.96 -21.05 4.83
C GLN A 336 -19.98 -20.85 3.31
N LEU A 337 -19.14 -21.58 2.57
CA LEU A 337 -19.13 -21.56 1.11
C LEU A 337 -20.41 -22.19 0.53
N ALA A 338 -20.86 -23.31 1.06
CA ALA A 338 -22.07 -24.00 0.61
C ALA A 338 -23.32 -23.13 0.82
N LEU A 339 -23.42 -22.42 1.95
CA LEU A 339 -24.51 -21.47 2.22
C LEU A 339 -24.57 -20.30 1.23
N ASN A 340 -23.46 -20.00 0.55
CA ASN A 340 -23.33 -18.88 -0.38
C ASN A 340 -22.90 -19.36 -1.78
N SER A 341 -23.25 -20.60 -2.14
CA SER A 341 -22.82 -21.26 -3.38
C SER A 341 -23.19 -20.47 -4.64
N ASP A 342 -24.37 -19.85 -4.63
CA ASP A 342 -24.88 -19.09 -5.78
C ASP A 342 -24.01 -17.86 -6.07
N LEU A 343 -23.51 -17.19 -5.01
CA LEU A 343 -22.59 -16.06 -5.14
C LEU A 343 -21.24 -16.50 -5.68
N LEU A 344 -20.75 -17.69 -5.28
CA LEU A 344 -19.49 -18.24 -5.77
C LEU A 344 -19.56 -18.50 -7.29
N VAL A 345 -20.61 -19.19 -7.75
CA VAL A 345 -20.78 -19.51 -9.16
C VAL A 345 -20.96 -18.22 -9.97
N LEU A 346 -21.81 -17.30 -9.51
CA LEU A 346 -22.02 -16.00 -10.13
C LEU A 346 -20.71 -15.20 -10.26
N ALA A 347 -19.94 -15.11 -9.18
CA ALA A 347 -18.67 -14.40 -9.15
C ALA A 347 -17.67 -14.93 -10.16
N ILE A 348 -17.47 -16.26 -10.24
CA ILE A 348 -16.52 -16.87 -11.18
C ILE A 348 -16.88 -16.51 -12.62
N PHE A 349 -18.16 -16.61 -13.00
CA PHE A 349 -18.57 -16.26 -14.36
C PHE A 349 -18.48 -14.77 -14.63
N GLN A 350 -18.89 -13.90 -13.69
CA GLN A 350 -18.75 -12.45 -13.85
C GLN A 350 -17.30 -12.01 -14.02
N LEU A 351 -16.35 -12.65 -13.31
CA LEU A 351 -14.92 -12.39 -13.47
C LEU A 351 -14.40 -12.83 -14.83
N LEU A 352 -14.80 -14.02 -15.32
CA LEU A 352 -14.41 -14.51 -16.65
C LEU A 352 -15.00 -13.64 -17.77
N ASP A 353 -16.28 -13.28 -17.67
CA ASP A 353 -16.98 -12.41 -18.62
C ASP A 353 -16.40 -10.98 -18.60
N GLY A 354 -16.06 -10.48 -17.40
CA GLY A 354 -15.58 -9.12 -17.17
C GLY A 354 -14.09 -8.92 -17.46
N CYS A 355 -13.31 -9.99 -17.54
CA CYS A 355 -11.88 -9.95 -17.79
C CYS A 355 -11.58 -9.49 -19.24
N PRO A 356 -10.86 -8.38 -19.42
CA PRO A 356 -10.50 -7.88 -20.75
C PRO A 356 -9.71 -8.92 -21.55
N PRO A 357 -9.91 -9.01 -22.87
CA PRO A 357 -9.28 -10.03 -23.70
C PRO A 357 -7.76 -9.90 -23.79
N GLU A 358 -7.23 -8.69 -23.58
CA GLU A 358 -5.79 -8.39 -23.61
C GLU A 358 -5.07 -8.83 -22.33
N ASN A 359 -5.78 -8.98 -21.21
CA ASN A 359 -5.15 -9.34 -19.93
C ASN A 359 -5.15 -10.86 -19.70
N VAL A 360 -4.22 -11.52 -20.37
CA VAL A 360 -4.01 -12.97 -20.30
C VAL A 360 -3.70 -13.46 -18.87
N GLN A 361 -2.86 -12.71 -18.15
CA GLN A 361 -2.42 -13.10 -16.81
C GLN A 361 -3.58 -13.10 -15.82
N LEU A 362 -4.42 -12.07 -15.82
CA LEU A 362 -5.61 -12.00 -14.98
C LEU A 362 -6.57 -13.16 -15.28
N ARG A 363 -6.80 -13.47 -16.56
CA ARG A 363 -7.65 -14.59 -16.96
C ARG A 363 -7.11 -15.92 -16.47
N LYS A 364 -5.81 -16.15 -16.61
CA LYS A 364 -5.12 -17.33 -16.09
C LYS A 364 -5.33 -17.46 -14.58
N ASP A 365 -5.16 -16.38 -13.82
CA ASP A 365 -5.33 -16.40 -12.36
C ASP A 365 -6.77 -16.76 -11.95
N ILE A 366 -7.77 -16.23 -12.67
CA ILE A 366 -9.19 -16.56 -12.44
C ILE A 366 -9.45 -18.06 -12.74
N ILE A 367 -8.96 -18.57 -13.87
CA ILE A 367 -9.16 -19.98 -14.27
C ILE A 367 -8.52 -20.94 -13.27
N VAL A 368 -7.29 -20.65 -12.84
CA VAL A 368 -6.60 -21.46 -11.82
C VAL A 368 -7.39 -21.50 -10.52
N ALA A 369 -7.90 -20.35 -10.06
CA ALA A 369 -8.74 -20.31 -8.86
C ALA A 369 -10.07 -21.06 -9.05
N ALA A 370 -10.75 -20.88 -10.19
CA ALA A 370 -11.99 -21.58 -10.53
C ALA A 370 -11.81 -23.11 -10.56
N ARG A 371 -10.69 -23.58 -11.11
CA ARG A 371 -10.36 -25.02 -11.20
C ARG A 371 -10.34 -25.68 -9.83
N HIS A 372 -9.89 -25.00 -8.78
CA HIS A 372 -9.91 -25.55 -7.41
C HIS A 372 -11.33 -25.86 -6.95
N PHE A 373 -12.32 -25.03 -7.27
CA PHE A 373 -13.71 -25.27 -6.91
C PHE A 373 -14.32 -26.39 -7.77
N VAL A 374 -14.09 -26.35 -9.09
CA VAL A 374 -14.58 -27.38 -10.02
C VAL A 374 -14.00 -28.77 -9.72
N SER A 375 -12.78 -28.84 -9.18
CA SER A 375 -12.11 -30.10 -8.81
C SER A 375 -12.41 -30.54 -7.37
N SER A 376 -13.28 -29.85 -6.65
CA SER A 376 -13.63 -30.13 -5.26
C SER A 376 -15.05 -30.68 -5.12
N ASP A 377 -15.52 -30.82 -3.88
CA ASP A 377 -16.90 -31.22 -3.57
C ASP A 377 -17.95 -30.21 -4.11
N PHE A 378 -17.52 -28.98 -4.42
CA PHE A 378 -18.35 -27.95 -5.06
C PHE A 378 -18.62 -28.18 -6.56
N ARG A 379 -18.04 -29.21 -7.19
CA ARG A 379 -18.18 -29.48 -8.63
C ARG A 379 -19.63 -29.55 -9.12
N THR A 380 -20.55 -30.03 -8.28
CA THR A 380 -21.96 -30.21 -8.63
C THR A 380 -22.67 -28.88 -8.90
N LEU A 381 -22.20 -27.79 -8.29
CA LEU A 381 -22.70 -26.43 -8.52
C LEU A 381 -22.48 -25.95 -9.95
N PHE A 382 -21.46 -26.48 -10.63
CA PHE A 382 -21.07 -26.05 -11.97
C PHE A 382 -21.72 -26.88 -13.08
N ILE A 383 -22.34 -28.03 -12.76
CA ILE A 383 -23.01 -28.91 -13.74
C ILE A 383 -24.03 -28.17 -14.61
N PRO A 384 -24.93 -27.32 -14.06
CA PRO A 384 -25.89 -26.56 -14.87
C PRO A 384 -25.24 -25.59 -15.86
N HIS A 385 -23.99 -25.20 -15.61
CA HIS A 385 -23.25 -24.20 -16.38
C HIS A 385 -22.13 -24.80 -17.25
N VAL A 386 -22.03 -26.13 -17.33
CA VAL A 386 -20.99 -26.85 -18.11
C VAL A 386 -20.89 -26.33 -19.55
N LYS A 387 -22.01 -26.02 -20.20
CA LYS A 387 -22.00 -25.45 -21.56
C LYS A 387 -21.22 -24.14 -21.67
N ARG A 388 -21.23 -23.30 -20.63
CA ARG A 388 -20.45 -22.05 -20.61
C ARG A 388 -18.95 -22.34 -20.49
N PHE A 389 -18.55 -23.37 -19.74
CA PHE A 389 -17.15 -23.79 -19.69
C PHE A 389 -16.65 -24.38 -21.02
N PHE A 390 -17.53 -24.83 -21.91
CA PHE A 390 -17.15 -25.25 -23.27
C PHE A 390 -17.09 -24.09 -24.27
N ASP A 391 -17.42 -22.86 -23.86
CA ASP A 391 -17.24 -21.69 -24.72
C ASP A 391 -15.76 -21.28 -24.72
N GLU A 392 -15.06 -21.58 -25.81
CA GLU A 392 -13.66 -21.21 -25.99
C GLU A 392 -13.44 -19.70 -25.85
N ASN A 393 -14.39 -18.85 -26.23
CA ASN A 393 -14.22 -17.40 -26.10
C ASN A 393 -14.28 -16.95 -24.63
N LEU A 394 -15.02 -17.68 -23.79
CA LEU A 394 -15.06 -17.44 -22.35
C LEU A 394 -13.75 -17.88 -21.68
N LEU A 395 -13.17 -19.01 -22.09
CA LEU A 395 -11.97 -19.54 -21.43
C LEU A 395 -10.65 -19.03 -22.03
N LEU A 396 -10.50 -19.09 -23.35
CA LEU A 396 -9.25 -18.75 -24.04
C LEU A 396 -9.19 -17.29 -24.49
N SER A 397 -10.31 -16.56 -24.40
CA SER A 397 -10.46 -15.23 -24.98
C SER A 397 -10.39 -15.21 -26.52
N THR A 398 -10.60 -14.05 -27.12
CA THR A 398 -10.57 -13.84 -28.58
C THR A 398 -9.18 -13.50 -29.11
N GLY A 399 -8.23 -13.13 -28.23
CA GLY A 399 -6.86 -12.76 -28.59
C GLY A 399 -5.98 -13.97 -28.95
N TYR A 400 -5.17 -13.84 -30.00
CA TYR A 400 -4.26 -14.91 -30.46
C TYR A 400 -3.23 -15.30 -29.39
N THR A 401 -2.56 -14.32 -28.78
CA THR A 401 -1.59 -14.54 -27.68
C THR A 401 -2.26 -15.15 -26.45
N SER A 402 -3.52 -14.77 -26.17
CA SER A 402 -4.31 -15.32 -25.06
C SER A 402 -4.59 -16.81 -25.28
N ARG A 403 -4.95 -17.20 -26.50
CA ARG A 403 -5.18 -18.59 -26.88
C ARG A 403 -3.95 -19.47 -26.65
N GLU A 404 -2.79 -19.10 -27.21
CA GLU A 404 -1.55 -19.90 -27.05
C GLU A 404 -1.11 -20.03 -25.58
N ALA A 405 -1.27 -18.98 -24.78
CA ALA A 405 -0.83 -19.00 -23.38
C ALA A 405 -1.80 -19.75 -22.43
N LEU A 406 -3.10 -19.76 -22.75
CA LEU A 406 -4.14 -20.38 -21.93
C LEU A 406 -4.44 -21.84 -22.30
N GLU A 407 -4.05 -22.28 -23.50
CA GLU A 407 -4.19 -23.67 -23.95
C GLU A 407 -3.48 -24.67 -23.02
N PHE A 408 -2.39 -24.26 -22.36
CA PHE A 408 -1.67 -25.10 -21.39
C PHE A 408 -2.20 -25.03 -19.95
N VAL A 409 -3.18 -24.16 -19.67
CA VAL A 409 -3.70 -23.90 -18.32
C VAL A 409 -5.02 -24.64 -18.06
N ILE A 410 -5.86 -24.72 -19.10
CA ILE A 410 -7.12 -25.48 -19.14
C ILE A 410 -6.79 -26.96 -19.25
#